data_AF-M0L7P9-F1
#
_entry.id   AF-M0L7P9-F1
#
_cell.length_a   1.000
_cell.length_b   1.000
_cell.length_c   1.000
_cell.angle_alpha   90.00
_cell.angle_beta   90.00
_cell.angle_gamma   90.00
#
_symmetry.space_group_name_H-M   'P 1'
#
loop_
_entity.id
_entity.type
_entity.pdbx_description
1 polymer ?
#
loop_
_entity_poly.entity_id
_entity_poly.type
_entity_poly.pdbx_seq_one_letter_code
_entity_poly.pdbx_strand_id
1 'polypeptide(L)' 'MGTRQQSHLECRRCGTTLEADGTTCPACGSSDIAQYDF' A
#
# COMPACT_ATOMS: atom_id res chain seq x y z
N MET A 1 -6.86 -13.32 -19.69
CA MET A 1 -5.50 -13.21 -19.11
C MET A 1 -5.52 -11.96 -18.25
N GLY A 2 -5.60 -12.09 -16.93
CA GLY A 2 -5.76 -10.95 -16.03
C GLY A 2 -4.43 -10.22 -15.88
N THR A 3 -4.34 -8.99 -16.39
CA THR A 3 -3.23 -8.08 -16.10
C THR A 3 -3.38 -7.61 -14.67
N ARG A 4 -2.68 -8.27 -13.73
CA ARG A 4 -2.59 -7.81 -12.35
C ARG A 4 -1.67 -6.59 -12.37
N GLN A 5 -2.24 -5.40 -12.54
CA GLN A 5 -1.57 -4.14 -12.28
C GLN A 5 -1.14 -4.20 -10.81
N GLN A 6 0.15 -4.44 -10.56
CA GLN A 6 0.69 -4.59 -9.22
C GLN A 6 0.99 -3.20 -8.68
N SER A 7 -0.02 -2.47 -8.22
CA SER A 7 0.21 -1.24 -7.47
C SER A 7 0.72 -1.61 -6.07
N HIS A 8 1.97 -1.29 -5.78
CA HIS A 8 2.57 -1.57 -4.47
C HIS A 8 2.27 -0.41 -3.53
N LEU A 9 1.57 -0.69 -2.44
CA LEU A 9 1.27 0.29 -1.41
C LEU A 9 2.20 0.07 -0.22
N GLU A 10 2.76 1.14 0.32
CA GLU A 10 3.69 1.07 1.44
C GLU A 10 3.41 2.17 2.46
N CYS A 11 3.29 1.81 3.73
CA CYS A 11 3.16 2.80 4.79
C CYS A 11 4.51 3.48 5.02
N ARG A 12 4.55 4.79 4.80
CA ARG A 12 5.76 5.63 4.97
C ARG A 12 6.19 5.76 6.43
N ARG A 13 5.28 5.48 7.36
CA ARG A 13 5.52 5.61 8.81
C ARG A 13 6.23 4.41 9.39
N CYS A 14 5.83 3.19 9.01
CA CYS A 14 6.36 1.95 9.57
C CYS A 14 7.03 1.01 8.56
N GLY A 15 6.93 1.30 7.26
CA GLY A 15 7.46 0.45 6.19
C GLY A 15 6.61 -0.79 5.89
N THR A 16 5.36 -0.85 6.38
CA THR A 16 4.47 -1.99 6.10
C THR A 16 3.98 -1.92 4.65
N THR A 17 4.26 -2.96 3.89
CA THR A 17 3.65 -3.18 2.57
C THR A 17 2.17 -3.53 2.71
N LEU A 18 1.32 -2.83 1.96
CA LEU A 18 -0.10 -3.10 1.81
C LEU A 18 -0.33 -3.68 0.41
N GLU A 19 -1.13 -4.74 0.34
CA GLU A 19 -1.47 -5.42 -0.93
C GLU A 19 -2.79 -4.93 -1.55
N ALA A 20 -3.53 -4.06 -0.86
CA ALA A 20 -4.82 -3.53 -1.28
C ALA A 20 -4.85 -2.02 -1.05
N ASP A 21 -5.73 -1.31 -1.77
CA ASP A 21 -6.05 0.13 -1.67
C ASP A 21 -6.59 0.53 -0.28
N GLY A 22 -5.80 0.26 0.75
CA GLY A 22 -6.03 0.66 2.12
C GLY A 22 -5.59 2.10 2.28
N THR A 23 -6.52 2.98 2.62
CA THR A 23 -6.23 4.36 2.98
C THR A 23 -5.55 4.49 4.35
N THR A 24 -5.49 3.39 5.11
CA THR A 24 -4.90 3.37 6.46
C THR A 24 -4.10 2.09 6.68
N CYS A 25 -2.96 2.22 7.34
CA CYS A 25 -2.07 1.11 7.65
C CYS A 25 -2.65 0.25 8.79
N PRO A 26 -2.91 -1.06 8.58
CA PRO A 26 -3.44 -1.93 9.64
C PRO A 26 -2.40 -2.24 10.72
N ALA A 27 -1.11 -2.15 10.41
CA ALA A 27 -0.05 -2.43 11.38
C ALA A 27 0.14 -1.29 12.38
N CYS A 28 -0.15 -0.06 11.96
CA CYS A 28 0.38 1.13 12.62
C CYS A 28 -0.66 2.24 12.80
N GLY A 29 -1.81 2.13 12.14
CA GLY A 29 -2.92 3.08 12.18
C GLY A 29 -2.71 4.36 11.37
N SER A 30 -1.59 4.52 10.68
CA SER A 30 -1.29 5.75 9.92
C SER A 30 -2.02 5.76 8.58
N SER A 31 -2.55 6.92 8.20
CA SER A 31 -3.12 7.17 6.87
C SER A 31 -2.06 7.60 5.82
N ASP A 32 -0.79 7.65 6.22
CA ASP A 32 0.32 8.03 5.33
C ASP A 32 0.83 6.80 4.55
N ILE A 33 0.22 6.59 3.37
CA ILE A 33 0.49 5.46 2.46
C ILE A 33 1.03 5.98 1.13
N ALA A 34 2.17 5.45 0.69
CA ALA A 34 2.74 5.68 -0.63
C ALA A 34 2.27 4.60 -1.60
N GLN A 35 1.85 5.01 -2.79
CA GLN A 35 1.45 4.12 -3.87
C GLN A 35 2.48 4.20 -5.00
N TYR A 36 2.97 3.05 -5.43
CA TYR A 36 3.85 2.91 -6.59
C TYR A 36 3.11 2.13 -7.68
N ASP A 37 2.91 2.80 -8.81
CA ASP A 37 2.40 2.21 -10.05
C ASP A 37 3.60 1.89 -10.96
N PHE A 38 3.62 0.70 -11.57
CA PHE A 38 4.72 0.20 -12.41
C PHE A 38 4.34 0.14 -13.88
#